data_AF-K2KYL8-F1
#
_entry.id   AF-K2KYL8-F1
#
_cell.length_a   1.000
_cell.length_b   1.000
_cell.length_c   1.000
_cell.angle_alpha   90.00
_cell.angle_beta   90.00
_cell.angle_gamma   90.00
#
_symmetry.space_group_name_H-M   'P 1'
#
loop_
_entity.id
_entity.type
_entity.pdbx_description
1 polymer ?
#
loop_
_entity_poly.entity_id
_entity_poly.type
_entity_poly.pdbx_seq_one_letter_code
_entity_poly.pdbx_strand_id
1 'polypeptide(L)' 'MSNIVDALIFTVLVGAGVLGISSLIMFLVHKNPVDREVQQQERIEYSFFGIAGIVIMLLMWYALS' A
#
# COMPACT_ATOMS: atom_id res chain seq x y z
N MET A 1 21.84 -18.33 5.39
CA MET A 1 21.81 -16.86 5.24
C MET A 1 20.85 -16.41 4.13
N SER A 2 20.83 -17.05 2.94
CA SER A 2 19.82 -16.79 1.87
C SER A 2 18.39 -16.77 2.40
N ASN A 3 17.98 -17.85 3.08
CA ASN A 3 16.60 -18.01 3.57
C ASN A 3 16.10 -16.89 4.51
N ILE A 4 16.98 -16.19 5.22
CA ILE A 4 16.58 -15.10 6.13
C ILE A 4 16.32 -13.82 5.33
N VAL A 5 17.16 -13.53 4.33
CA VAL A 5 16.97 -12.36 3.46
C VAL A 5 15.70 -12.54 2.62
N ASP A 6 15.49 -13.73 2.07
CA ASP A 6 14.29 -14.05 1.29
C ASP A 6 13.01 -13.94 2.14
N ALA A 7 13.05 -14.40 3.40
CA ALA A 7 11.94 -14.26 4.34
C ALA A 7 11.64 -12.79 4.69
N LEU A 8 12.66 -11.94 4.81
CA LEU A 8 12.48 -10.51 5.05
C LEU A 8 11.86 -9.83 3.82
N ILE A 9 12.35 -10.12 2.61
CA ILE A 9 11.80 -9.56 1.37
C ILE A 9 10.33 -10.00 1.21
N PHE A 10 10.01 -11.27 1.49
CA PHE A 10 8.64 -11.76 1.49
C PHE A 10 7.76 -11.04 2.51
N THR A 11 8.28 -10.77 3.71
CA THR A 11 7.55 -10.02 4.75
C THR A 11 7.22 -8.61 4.28
N VAL A 12 8.18 -7.92 3.65
CA VAL A 12 7.97 -6.58 3.08
C VAL A 12 7.00 -6.64 1.90
N LEU A 13 7.09 -7.65 1.03
CA LEU A 13 6.16 -7.87 -0.08
C LEU A 13 4.71 -7.95 0.42
N VAL A 14 4.46 -8.84 1.37
CA VAL A 14 3.12 -9.06 1.92
C VAL A 14 2.65 -7.81 2.68
N GLY A 15 3.51 -7.21 3.51
CA GLY A 15 3.18 -6.01 4.26
C GLY A 15 2.82 -4.83 3.35
N ALA A 16 3.65 -4.53 2.36
CA ALA A 16 3.40 -3.46 1.39
C ALA A 16 2.16 -3.74 0.53
N GLY A 17 1.95 -4.99 0.11
CA GLY A 17 0.78 -5.39 -0.66
C GLY A 17 -0.52 -5.21 0.13
N VAL A 18 -0.58 -5.72 1.37
CA VAL A 18 -1.76 -5.59 2.23
C VAL A 18 -2.06 -4.12 2.54
N LEU A 19 -1.05 -3.34 2.93
CA LEU A 19 -1.22 -1.91 3.20
C LEU A 19 -1.64 -1.14 1.94
N GLY A 20 -0.99 -1.40 0.80
CA GLY A 20 -1.29 -0.75 -0.48
C GLY A 20 -2.72 -1.02 -0.93
N ILE A 21 -3.16 -2.29 -0.92
CA ILE A 21 -4.55 -2.65 -1.25
C ILE A 21 -5.53 -2.01 -0.27
N SER A 22 -5.23 -2.02 1.03
CA SER A 22 -6.09 -1.41 2.05
C SER A 22 -6.27 0.09 1.82
N SER A 23 -5.20 0.82 1.51
CA SER A 23 -5.26 2.24 1.17
C SER A 23 -6.06 2.49 -0.12
N LEU A 24 -5.90 1.67 -1.16
CA LEU A 24 -6.72 1.79 -2.38
C LEU A 24 -8.21 1.52 -2.12
N ILE A 25 -8.55 0.59 -1.23
CA ILE A 25 -9.93 0.37 -0.79
C ILE A 25 -10.46 1.63 -0.07
N MET A 26 -9.66 2.23 0.81
CA MET A 26 -10.04 3.46 1.51
C MET A 26 -10.28 4.62 0.54
N PHE A 27 -9.50 4.75 -0.53
CA PHE A 27 -9.76 5.75 -1.57
C PHE A 27 -11.17 5.64 -2.20
N LEU A 28 -11.71 4.42 -2.32
CA LEU A 28 -13.03 4.14 -2.91
C LEU A 28 -14.17 4.27 -1.89
N VAL A 29 -13.95 3.84 -0.66
CA VAL A 29 -15.01 3.68 0.34
C VAL A 29 -15.08 4.86 1.32
N HIS A 30 -13.98 5.58 1.55
CA HIS A 30 -13.92 6.66 2.54
C HIS A 30 -14.88 7.81 2.21
N LYS A 31 -15.68 8.19 3.20
CA LYS A 31 -16.61 9.32 3.13
C LYS A 31 -16.50 10.17 4.39
N ASN A 32 -16.14 11.44 4.21
CA ASN A 32 -16.18 12.43 5.28
C ASN A 32 -17.48 13.25 5.15
N PRO A 33 -18.41 13.15 6.11
CA PRO A 33 -19.71 13.82 6.04
C PRO A 33 -19.65 15.29 6.47
N VAL A 34 -18.55 15.75 7.06
CA VAL A 34 -18.43 17.07 7.68
C VAL A 34 -17.78 18.07 6.73
N ASP A 35 -16.72 17.66 6.02
CA ASP A 35 -15.93 18.55 5.19
C ASP A 35 -15.48 17.86 3.88
N ARG A 36 -15.81 18.49 2.75
CA ARG A 36 -15.47 18.00 1.41
C ARG A 36 -14.01 18.24 1.03
N GLU A 37 -13.38 19.29 1.55
CA GLU A 37 -11.97 19.58 1.26
C GLU A 37 -11.07 18.57 1.96
N VAL A 38 -11.36 18.32 3.24
CA VAL A 38 -10.68 17.27 4.03
C VAL A 38 -10.87 15.90 3.37
N GLN A 39 -12.08 15.58 2.90
CA GLN A 39 -12.33 14.34 2.16
C GLN A 39 -11.42 14.19 0.93
N GLN A 40 -11.25 15.26 0.15
CA GLN A 40 -10.42 15.21 -1.05
C GLN A 40 -8.94 14.99 -0.70
N GLN A 41 -8.46 15.67 0.33
CA GLN A 41 -7.10 15.46 0.83
C GLN A 41 -6.87 14.01 1.26
N GLU A 42 -7.75 13.45 2.10
CA GLU A 42 -7.67 12.07 2.59
C GLU A 42 -7.67 11.07 1.43
N ARG A 43 -8.51 11.30 0.40
CA ARG A 43 -8.53 10.45 -0.80
C ARG A 43 -7.22 10.50 -1.58
N ILE A 44 -6.60 11.67 -1.73
CA ILE A 44 -5.30 11.79 -2.40
C ILE A 44 -4.25 11.02 -1.60
N GLU A 45 -4.22 11.16 -0.28
CA GLU A 45 -3.30 10.43 0.60
C GLU A 45 -3.48 8.90 0.46
N TYR A 46 -4.73 8.42 0.52
CA TYR A 46 -5.03 7.00 0.30
C TYR A 46 -4.58 6.50 -1.07
N SER A 47 -4.75 7.30 -2.13
CA SER A 47 -4.28 6.93 -3.47
C SER A 47 -2.75 6.87 -3.54
N PHE A 48 -2.06 7.83 -2.92
CA PHE A 48 -0.59 7.88 -2.88
C PHE A 48 -0.01 6.68 -2.12
N PHE A 49 -0.48 6.43 -0.90
CA PHE A 49 -0.04 5.29 -0.10
C PHE A 49 -0.39 3.95 -0.76
N GLY A 50 -1.57 3.88 -1.38
CA GLY A 50 -2.01 2.73 -2.14
C GLY A 50 -1.06 2.38 -3.28
N ILE A 51 -0.82 3.32 -4.18
CA ILE A 51 0.06 3.13 -5.34
C ILE A 51 1.50 2.85 -4.88
N ALA A 52 2.02 3.60 -3.91
CA ALA A 52 3.37 3.39 -3.38
C ALA A 52 3.53 1.97 -2.79
N GLY A 53 2.54 1.49 -2.02
CA GLY A 53 2.52 0.14 -1.48
C GLY A 53 2.53 -0.94 -2.57
N ILE A 54 1.74 -0.76 -3.64
CA ILE A 54 1.74 -1.68 -4.78
C ILE A 54 3.08 -1.66 -5.52
N VAL A 55 3.68 -0.48 -5.74
CA VAL A 55 5.00 -0.39 -6.38
C VAL A 55 6.05 -1.14 -5.56
N ILE A 56 6.09 -0.93 -4.24
CA ILE A 56 7.01 -1.64 -3.35
C ILE A 56 6.74 -3.15 -3.39
N MET A 57 5.48 -3.59 -3.35
CA MET A 57 5.11 -5.00 -3.47
C MET A 57 5.66 -5.61 -4.77
N LEU A 58 5.49 -4.94 -5.90
CA LEU A 58 5.98 -5.41 -7.20
C LEU A 58 7.51 -5.46 -7.27
N LEU A 59 8.19 -4.49 -6.64
CA LEU A 59 9.65 -4.49 -6.54
C LEU A 59 10.16 -5.65 -5.67
N MET A 60 9.49 -5.94 -4.55
CA MET A 60 9.86 -7.10 -3.71
C MET A 60 9.54 -8.43 -4.39
N TRP A 61 8.47 -8.48 -5.19
CA TRP A 61 8.18 -9.65 -6.02
C TRP A 61 9.31 -9.92 -7.01
N TYR A 62 9.75 -8.87 -7.72
CA TYR A 62 10.88 -8.96 -8.64
C TYR A 62 12.19 -9.33 -7.93
N ALA A 63 12.38 -8.89 -6.69
CA ALA A 63 13.56 -9.26 -5.90
C ALA A 63 13.55 -10.74 -5.45
N LEU A 64 12.38 -11.38 -5.34
CA LEU A 64 12.22 -12.79 -4.98
C LEU A 64 12.22 -13.75 -6.18
N SER A 65 11.95 -13.24 -7.39
CA SER A 65 11.92 -14.03 -8.63
C SER A 65 13.32 -14.32 -9.15
#